data_AF-A0A2R7NPP6-F1
#
_entry.id   AF-A0A2R7NPP6-F1
#
_cell.length_a   1.000
_cell.length_b   1.000
_cell.length_c   1.000
_cell.angle_alpha   90.00
_cell.angle_beta   90.00
_cell.angle_gamma   90.00
#
_symmetry.space_group_name_H-M   'P 1'
#
loop_
_entity.id
_entity.type
_entity.pdbx_description
1 polymer ?
#
loop_
_entity_poly.entity_id
_entity_poly.type
_entity_poly.pdbx_seq_one_letter_code
_entity_poly.pdbx_strand_id
1 'polypeptide(L)'
;MPAKNSSENARQRRQINDVEYVGSAEAMSILGVRRETLYTYVSRGLIKTKQRPGVKAKLYRKADVEKLRSRAVARSGGPQVSQSLRYGEPIAQTWISELTAQGPRYRGVLARDLVRDGRSFEFASELIWTGLPRTRDVPWPAPQDTRQPESLVRMALQSAEHVTPLKLLAMLTTSLSAFERAEDDVEAAGFAACRRLLQWLAGTAGVFGPEPRFSPPRDGEFVAQCVARGLGLGDRPDAVRAIDAALVMSAEHELSAPTFAARICASTGADLHACVATAMLTQSGPMQVGGAVEVEALIDALPCGLAPEDALPLAAASGFKGNELPCFGHPLYDGEDPRSAVLLELVDDLSAHGPDLPKVQALVTGARQAGQHPNVFAALVILCKAMGLPNGSGAMLHTLARTSGWIAHAMEQRLTGAMLRPRAKYMGQHLPR
;
A
#
# COMPACT_ATOMS: atom_id res chain seq x y z
N MET A 1 -55.08 11.51 59.40
CA MET A 1 -55.17 10.07 59.08
C MET A 1 -54.78 9.89 57.61
N PRO A 2 -54.08 8.78 57.26
CA PRO A 2 -52.68 8.73 56.79
C PRO A 2 -52.58 8.63 55.24
N ALA A 3 -51.44 8.62 54.53
CA ALA A 3 -50.09 8.13 54.80
C ALA A 3 -49.05 8.82 53.86
N LYS A 4 -47.87 9.23 54.36
CA LYS A 4 -46.54 8.60 54.11
C LYS A 4 -46.50 7.54 52.99
N ASN A 5 -45.76 7.80 51.90
CA ASN A 5 -44.54 7.04 51.56
C ASN A 5 -43.83 7.58 50.30
N SER A 6 -42.61 8.10 50.52
CA SER A 6 -41.38 7.81 49.79
C SER A 6 -41.47 7.41 48.31
N SER A 7 -41.32 8.38 47.41
CA SER A 7 -40.76 8.12 46.07
C SER A 7 -39.27 8.46 46.07
N GLU A 8 -38.49 7.66 46.79
CA GLU A 8 -37.03 7.65 46.68
C GLU A 8 -36.61 6.89 45.41
N ASN A 9 -35.81 7.56 44.59
CA ASN A 9 -34.76 6.99 43.75
C ASN A 9 -35.08 5.72 42.92
N ALA A 10 -35.46 5.93 41.65
CA ALA A 10 -35.13 5.00 40.57
C ALA A 10 -34.11 5.63 39.60
N ARG A 11 -32.99 6.14 40.15
CA ARG A 11 -31.74 6.21 39.39
C ARG A 11 -31.35 4.77 39.09
N GLN A 12 -31.45 4.36 37.83
CA GLN A 12 -30.84 3.15 37.29
C GLN A 12 -29.39 3.07 37.77
N ARG A 13 -29.16 2.25 38.80
CA ARG A 13 -27.83 1.78 39.16
C ARG A 13 -27.39 0.91 37.99
N ARG A 14 -26.59 1.47 37.07
CA ARG A 14 -25.64 0.67 36.28
C ARG A 14 -24.78 -0.10 37.29
N GLN A 15 -25.10 -1.36 37.52
CA GLN A 15 -24.21 -2.27 38.25
C GLN A 15 -22.99 -2.49 37.37
N ILE A 16 -21.96 -1.68 37.59
CA ILE A 16 -20.60 -1.96 37.18
C ILE A 16 -20.18 -3.20 37.99
N ASN A 17 -19.90 -4.30 37.27
CA ASN A 17 -19.46 -5.63 37.74
C ASN A 17 -20.53 -6.73 37.86
N ASP A 18 -21.35 -6.95 36.84
CA ASP A 18 -21.91 -8.29 36.64
C ASP A 18 -20.79 -9.23 36.17
N VAL A 19 -20.36 -10.11 37.07
CA VAL A 19 -19.35 -11.12 36.76
C VAL A 19 -20.04 -12.29 36.06
N GLU A 20 -19.85 -12.37 34.74
CA GLU A 20 -20.44 -13.42 33.91
C GLU A 20 -19.77 -14.79 34.17
N TYR A 21 -20.58 -15.83 34.30
CA TYR A 21 -20.14 -17.21 34.49
C TYR A 21 -20.77 -18.13 33.43
N VAL A 22 -19.95 -19.04 32.89
CA VAL A 22 -20.33 -20.00 31.84
C VAL A 22 -20.32 -21.44 32.34
N GLY A 23 -21.04 -22.32 31.65
CA GLY A 23 -21.07 -23.76 31.96
C GLY A 23 -19.77 -24.48 31.54
N SER A 24 -19.58 -25.72 32.02
CA SER A 24 -18.38 -26.50 31.67
C SER A 24 -18.23 -26.77 30.16
N ALA A 25 -19.33 -27.06 29.46
CA ALA A 25 -19.30 -27.35 28.03
C ALA A 25 -18.90 -26.11 27.22
N GLU A 26 -19.46 -24.96 27.59
CA GLU A 26 -19.17 -23.67 26.99
C GLU A 26 -17.72 -23.22 27.28
N ALA A 27 -17.24 -23.36 28.52
CA ALA A 27 -15.85 -23.06 28.86
C ALA A 27 -14.85 -23.92 28.08
N MET A 28 -15.15 -25.22 27.87
CA MET A 28 -14.33 -26.10 27.03
C MET A 28 -14.36 -25.69 25.57
N SER A 29 -15.52 -25.29 25.04
CA SER A 29 -15.67 -24.80 23.67
C SER A 29 -14.88 -23.51 23.44
N ILE A 30 -14.95 -22.54 24.36
CA ILE A 30 -14.20 -21.29 24.27
C ILE A 30 -12.69 -21.53 24.30
N LEU A 31 -12.21 -22.45 25.14
CA LEU A 31 -10.77 -22.76 25.27
C LEU A 31 -10.25 -23.73 24.21
N GLY A 32 -11.13 -24.51 23.56
CA GLY A 32 -10.75 -25.61 22.67
C GLY A 32 -10.03 -26.76 23.39
N VAL A 33 -10.38 -27.03 24.66
CA VAL A 33 -9.69 -28.03 25.50
C VAL A 33 -10.63 -29.09 26.05
N ARG A 34 -10.07 -30.24 26.41
CA ARG A 34 -10.81 -31.33 27.09
C ARG A 34 -11.04 -31.02 28.57
N ARG A 35 -11.94 -31.79 29.18
CA ARG A 35 -12.41 -31.56 30.55
C ARG A 35 -11.28 -31.64 31.59
N GLU A 36 -10.31 -32.53 31.38
CA GLU A 36 -9.15 -32.73 32.24
C GLU A 36 -8.27 -31.45 32.28
N THR A 37 -8.10 -30.82 31.12
CA THR A 37 -7.34 -29.57 30.98
C THR A 37 -8.06 -28.39 31.62
N LEU A 38 -9.39 -28.30 31.45
CA LEU A 38 -10.21 -27.30 32.13
C LEU A 38 -10.10 -27.43 33.66
N TYR A 39 -10.15 -28.65 34.21
CA TYR A 39 -9.96 -28.88 35.64
C TYR A 39 -8.55 -28.53 36.12
N THR A 40 -7.54 -28.73 35.28
CA THR A 40 -6.16 -28.32 35.59
C THR A 40 -6.03 -26.80 35.70
N TYR A 41 -6.73 -26.03 34.86
CA TYR A 41 -6.74 -24.57 34.97
C TYR A 41 -7.44 -24.09 36.25
N VAL A 42 -8.51 -24.77 36.68
CA VAL A 42 -9.17 -24.47 37.95
C VAL A 42 -8.30 -24.84 39.14
N SER A 43 -7.66 -26.02 39.15
CA SER A 43 -6.81 -26.45 40.27
C SER A 43 -5.57 -25.56 40.45
N ARG A 44 -5.04 -25.01 39.35
CA ARG A 44 -3.95 -24.02 39.35
C ARG A 44 -4.41 -22.59 39.64
N GLY A 45 -5.69 -22.37 39.96
CA GLY A 45 -6.25 -21.06 40.29
C GLY A 45 -6.35 -20.09 39.10
N LEU A 46 -6.24 -20.58 37.87
CA LEU A 46 -6.25 -19.76 36.65
C LEU A 46 -7.67 -19.41 36.18
N ILE A 47 -8.69 -20.18 36.60
CA ILE A 47 -10.11 -19.90 36.33
C ILE A 47 -10.86 -19.96 37.66
N LYS A 48 -11.51 -18.86 38.05
CA LYS A 48 -12.40 -18.86 39.22
C LYS A 48 -13.69 -19.61 38.92
N THR A 49 -14.17 -20.35 39.91
CA THR A 49 -15.43 -21.11 39.80
C THR A 49 -16.45 -20.66 40.84
N LYS A 50 -17.73 -20.85 40.52
CA LYS A 50 -18.87 -20.63 41.43
C LYS A 50 -19.77 -21.86 41.37
N GLN A 51 -20.33 -22.29 42.50
CA GLN A 51 -21.29 -23.40 42.50
C GLN A 51 -22.64 -22.92 41.96
N ARG A 52 -23.26 -23.71 41.09
CA ARG A 52 -24.63 -23.45 40.64
C ARG A 52 -25.60 -23.77 41.80
N PRO A 53 -26.50 -22.85 42.19
CA PRO A 53 -27.50 -23.15 43.20
C PRO A 53 -28.36 -24.36 42.79
N GLY A 54 -28.51 -25.35 43.68
CA GLY A 54 -29.39 -26.50 43.47
C GLY A 54 -28.86 -27.63 42.58
N VAL A 55 -27.65 -27.54 42.03
CA VAL A 55 -27.06 -28.60 41.17
C VAL A 55 -25.59 -28.81 41.55
N LYS A 56 -25.09 -30.06 41.55
CA LYS A 56 -23.65 -30.38 41.73
C LYS A 56 -22.76 -29.95 40.53
N ALA A 57 -23.11 -28.86 39.84
CA ALA A 57 -22.41 -28.36 38.67
C ALA A 57 -21.69 -27.03 38.98
N LYS A 58 -20.40 -26.95 38.62
CA LYS A 58 -19.60 -25.72 38.75
C LYS A 58 -19.78 -24.83 37.51
N LEU A 59 -19.84 -23.53 37.74
CA LEU A 59 -19.76 -22.49 36.73
C LEU A 59 -18.37 -21.86 36.74
N TYR A 60 -17.92 -21.39 35.58
CA TYR A 60 -16.56 -20.91 35.34
C TYR A 60 -16.61 -19.43 34.96
N ARG A 61 -15.78 -18.59 35.56
CA ARG A 61 -15.80 -17.15 35.29
C ARG A 61 -15.34 -16.88 33.85
N LYS A 62 -16.23 -16.33 33.02
CA LYS A 62 -16.01 -16.18 31.57
C LYS A 62 -14.77 -15.36 31.24
N ALA A 63 -14.55 -14.25 31.95
CA ALA A 63 -13.37 -13.40 31.79
C ALA A 63 -12.04 -14.13 31.99
N ASP A 64 -11.97 -15.11 32.91
CA ASP A 64 -10.75 -15.89 33.14
C ASP A 64 -10.52 -16.91 32.00
N VAL A 65 -11.60 -17.49 31.48
CA VAL A 65 -11.62 -18.41 30.32
C VAL A 65 -11.13 -17.68 29.07
N GLU A 66 -11.68 -16.50 28.76
CA GLU A 66 -11.29 -15.67 27.62
C GLU A 66 -9.85 -15.17 27.74
N LYS A 67 -9.41 -14.79 28.95
CA LYS A 67 -8.02 -14.39 29.22
C LYS A 67 -7.02 -15.54 29.03
N LEU A 68 -7.42 -16.77 29.32
CA LEU A 68 -6.58 -17.94 29.04
C LEU A 68 -6.53 -18.26 27.55
N ARG A 69 -7.66 -18.12 26.84
CA ARG A 69 -7.70 -18.25 25.38
C ARG A 69 -6.78 -17.24 24.70
N SER A 70 -6.87 -15.96 25.08
CA SER A 70 -6.01 -14.91 24.51
C SER A 70 -4.52 -15.14 24.81
N ARG A 71 -4.18 -15.66 26.00
CA ARG A 71 -2.82 -16.07 26.35
C ARG A 71 -2.35 -17.31 25.58
N ALA A 72 -3.23 -18.26 25.28
CA ALA A 72 -2.90 -19.42 24.46
C ALA A 72 -2.64 -19.00 23.00
N VAL A 73 -3.48 -18.11 22.45
CA VAL A 73 -3.30 -17.49 21.12
C VAL A 73 -2.01 -16.67 21.04
N ALA A 74 -1.68 -15.90 22.09
CA ALA A 74 -0.42 -15.15 22.15
C ALA A 74 0.81 -16.05 22.28
N ARG A 75 0.69 -17.21 22.94
CA ARG A 75 1.78 -18.22 23.03
C ARG A 75 1.89 -19.08 21.77
N SER A 76 0.82 -19.23 21.00
CA SER A 76 0.81 -19.91 19.71
C SER A 76 1.32 -19.03 18.56
N GLY A 77 2.08 -17.96 18.85
CA GLY A 77 2.82 -17.14 17.87
C GLY A 77 3.94 -17.88 17.13
N GLY A 78 3.69 -19.14 16.75
CA GLY A 78 4.38 -19.87 15.69
C GLY A 78 3.67 -19.67 14.35
N PRO A 79 3.83 -20.59 13.38
CA PRO A 79 3.73 -20.37 11.93
C PRO A 79 2.55 -19.55 11.37
N GLN A 80 1.43 -19.45 12.09
CA GLN A 80 0.28 -18.61 11.70
C GLN A 80 0.63 -17.13 11.53
N VAL A 81 1.38 -16.47 12.44
CA VAL A 81 1.71 -15.04 12.27
C VAL A 81 2.68 -14.82 11.10
N SER A 82 3.64 -15.73 10.91
CA SER A 82 4.55 -15.69 9.75
C SER A 82 3.87 -16.02 8.42
N GLN A 83 2.81 -16.85 8.45
CA GLN A 83 1.97 -17.13 7.28
C GLN A 83 1.06 -15.93 6.98
N SER A 84 0.51 -15.26 7.99
CA SER A 84 -0.27 -14.03 7.80
C SER A 84 0.57 -12.88 7.22
N LEU A 85 1.87 -12.80 7.54
CA LEU A 85 2.81 -11.85 6.91
C LEU A 85 3.19 -12.22 5.46
N ARG A 86 2.80 -13.40 4.97
CA ARG A 86 3.10 -13.88 3.60
C ARG A 86 1.80 -14.13 2.84
N TYR A 87 1.17 -13.06 2.36
CA TYR A 87 -0.06 -13.12 1.57
C TYR A 87 -1.19 -13.90 2.25
N GLY A 88 -1.18 -13.97 3.60
CA GLY A 88 -2.18 -14.66 4.39
C GLY A 88 -3.26 -13.71 4.92
N GLU A 89 -3.96 -14.13 5.97
CA GLU A 89 -5.05 -13.34 6.57
C GLU A 89 -4.59 -11.93 6.99
N PRO A 90 -5.44 -10.88 6.79
CA PRO A 90 -5.14 -9.51 7.18
C PRO A 90 -4.68 -9.38 8.64
N ILE A 91 -3.53 -8.74 8.85
CA ILE A 91 -2.92 -8.59 10.18
C ILE A 91 -3.20 -7.24 10.84
N ALA A 92 -3.75 -6.28 10.09
CA ALA A 92 -4.07 -4.94 10.56
C ALA A 92 -5.45 -4.51 10.05
N GLN A 93 -6.13 -3.69 10.85
CA GLN A 93 -7.35 -3.02 10.41
C GLN A 93 -6.97 -1.75 9.66
N THR A 94 -7.68 -1.48 8.56
CA THR A 94 -7.59 -0.24 7.81
C THR A 94 -8.95 0.14 7.25
N TRP A 95 -9.22 1.44 7.16
CA TRP A 95 -10.41 1.99 6.52
C TRP A 95 -10.10 2.57 5.13
N ILE A 96 -8.85 2.47 4.66
CA ILE A 96 -8.37 3.15 3.45
C ILE A 96 -8.73 2.35 2.20
N SER A 97 -8.42 1.05 2.19
CA SER A 97 -8.63 0.20 1.03
C SER A 97 -8.93 -1.25 1.37
N GLU A 98 -9.51 -1.95 0.41
CA GLU A 98 -9.75 -3.39 0.41
C GLU A 98 -9.25 -3.98 -0.92
N LEU A 99 -8.69 -5.18 -0.90
CA LEU A 99 -8.35 -5.93 -2.11
C LEU A 99 -9.46 -6.94 -2.43
N THR A 100 -9.95 -6.89 -3.66
CA THR A 100 -10.97 -7.81 -4.17
C THR A 100 -10.46 -8.52 -5.42
N ALA A 101 -11.12 -9.58 -5.86
CA ALA A 101 -10.82 -10.21 -7.16
C ALA A 101 -10.92 -9.24 -8.36
N GLN A 102 -11.67 -8.14 -8.22
CA GLN A 102 -11.80 -7.11 -9.25
C GLN A 102 -10.77 -5.99 -9.13
N GLY A 103 -9.84 -6.11 -8.17
CA GLY A 103 -8.81 -5.13 -7.90
C GLY A 103 -9.05 -4.35 -6.60
N PRO A 104 -8.25 -3.31 -6.35
CA PRO A 104 -8.35 -2.54 -5.12
C PRO A 104 -9.59 -1.65 -5.12
N ARG A 105 -10.22 -1.54 -3.94
CA ARG A 105 -11.23 -0.54 -3.62
C ARG A 105 -10.63 0.55 -2.75
N TYR A 106 -10.80 1.81 -3.13
CA TYR A 106 -10.43 2.99 -2.35
C TYR A 106 -11.67 3.49 -1.65
N ARG A 107 -11.71 3.37 -0.31
CA ARG A 107 -12.88 3.78 0.49
C ARG A 107 -14.20 3.18 -0.04
N GLY A 108 -14.15 1.92 -0.46
CA GLY A 108 -15.29 1.18 -1.01
C GLY A 108 -15.52 1.32 -2.52
N VAL A 109 -14.85 2.24 -3.21
CA VAL A 109 -14.97 2.47 -4.65
C VAL A 109 -13.87 1.73 -5.41
N LEU A 110 -14.22 0.91 -6.41
CA LEU A 110 -13.21 0.19 -7.20
C LEU A 110 -12.33 1.17 -7.98
N ALA A 111 -11.01 0.97 -7.95
CA ALA A 111 -10.06 1.82 -8.67
C ALA A 111 -10.33 1.86 -10.19
N ARG A 112 -10.69 0.70 -10.77
CA ARG A 112 -11.08 0.62 -12.19
C ARG A 112 -12.34 1.42 -12.52
N ASP A 113 -13.26 1.57 -11.57
CA ASP A 113 -14.48 2.38 -11.78
C ASP A 113 -14.11 3.86 -11.79
N LEU A 114 -13.16 4.29 -10.95
CA LEU A 114 -12.62 5.66 -11.00
C LEU A 114 -12.00 5.96 -12.36
N VAL A 115 -11.19 5.04 -12.90
CA VAL A 115 -10.59 5.19 -14.23
C VAL A 115 -11.65 5.22 -15.33
N ARG A 116 -12.62 4.29 -15.31
CA ARG A 116 -13.71 4.24 -16.28
C ARG A 116 -14.54 5.53 -16.27
N ASP A 117 -14.79 6.08 -15.09
CA ASP A 117 -15.59 7.28 -14.92
C ASP A 117 -14.76 8.57 -15.14
N GLY A 118 -13.50 8.45 -15.56
CA GLY A 118 -12.62 9.58 -15.88
C GLY A 118 -12.23 10.44 -14.68
N ARG A 119 -12.11 9.83 -13.49
CA ARG A 119 -11.70 10.52 -12.27
C ARG A 119 -10.18 10.66 -12.20
N SER A 120 -9.73 11.86 -11.87
CA SER A 120 -8.32 12.19 -11.76
C SER A 120 -7.61 11.49 -10.59
N PHE A 121 -6.29 11.45 -10.69
CA PHE A 121 -5.43 11.10 -9.55
C PHE A 121 -5.67 12.01 -8.32
N GLU A 122 -5.95 13.29 -8.51
CA GLU A 122 -6.31 14.22 -7.45
C GLU A 122 -7.60 13.79 -6.76
N PHE A 123 -8.63 13.43 -7.54
CA PHE A 123 -9.88 12.91 -7.01
C PHE A 123 -9.65 11.64 -6.20
N ALA A 124 -8.91 10.67 -6.76
CA ALA A 124 -8.61 9.40 -6.09
C ALA A 124 -7.82 9.62 -4.80
N SER A 125 -6.83 10.52 -4.81
CA SER A 125 -6.02 10.85 -3.64
C SER A 125 -6.84 11.51 -2.53
N GLU A 126 -7.71 12.47 -2.88
CA GLU A 126 -8.60 13.11 -1.92
C GLU A 126 -9.61 12.13 -1.32
N LEU A 127 -10.12 11.19 -2.12
CA LEU A 127 -10.96 10.09 -1.63
C LEU A 127 -10.17 9.22 -0.63
N ILE A 128 -8.99 8.74 -1.01
CA ILE A 128 -8.12 7.91 -0.17
C ILE A 128 -7.85 8.59 1.18
N TRP A 129 -7.51 9.87 1.16
CA TRP A 129 -7.20 10.67 2.35
C TRP A 129 -8.39 10.93 3.25
N THR A 130 -9.51 11.40 2.68
CA THR A 130 -10.63 11.94 3.47
C THR A 130 -11.74 10.94 3.74
N GLY A 131 -11.84 9.87 2.93
CA GLY A 131 -13.01 8.99 2.94
C GLY A 131 -14.25 9.60 2.28
N LEU A 132 -14.19 10.85 1.82
CA LEU A 132 -15.32 11.58 1.29
C LEU A 132 -15.12 11.82 -0.21
N PRO A 133 -15.97 11.25 -1.08
CA PRO A 133 -15.87 11.52 -2.51
C PRO A 133 -16.16 12.99 -2.77
N ARG A 134 -15.28 13.65 -3.54
CA ARG A 134 -15.57 15.01 -4.02
C ARG A 134 -16.70 14.95 -5.04
N THR A 135 -17.45 16.04 -5.17
CA THR A 135 -18.51 16.14 -6.18
C THR A 135 -17.96 16.50 -7.55
N ARG A 136 -16.84 17.21 -7.60
CA ARG A 136 -16.17 17.69 -8.82
C ARG A 136 -14.73 17.25 -8.83
N ASP A 137 -14.24 17.06 -10.04
CA ASP A 137 -12.83 16.91 -10.30
C ASP A 137 -12.18 18.30 -10.42
N VAL A 138 -11.12 18.54 -9.67
CA VAL A 138 -10.49 19.86 -9.57
C VAL A 138 -8.99 19.68 -9.38
N PRO A 139 -8.14 20.34 -10.21
CA PRO A 139 -6.69 20.29 -10.02
C PRO A 139 -6.32 20.97 -8.69
N TRP A 140 -5.23 20.54 -8.08
CA TRP A 140 -4.72 21.22 -6.89
C TRP A 140 -4.12 22.59 -7.25
N PRO A 141 -4.24 23.59 -6.36
CA PRO A 141 -3.52 24.85 -6.53
C PRO A 141 -2.03 24.60 -6.74
N ALA A 142 -1.39 25.32 -7.67
CA ALA A 142 0.03 25.12 -7.93
C ALA A 142 0.87 25.50 -6.69
N PRO A 143 2.01 24.84 -6.47
CA PRO A 143 2.90 25.19 -5.36
C PRO A 143 3.49 26.59 -5.58
N GLN A 144 3.31 27.49 -4.60
CA GLN A 144 3.79 28.88 -4.69
C GLN A 144 5.32 28.99 -4.61
N ASP A 145 5.99 28.12 -3.84
CA ASP A 145 7.45 28.08 -3.73
C ASP A 145 7.98 26.73 -4.21
N THR A 146 8.85 26.78 -5.22
CA THR A 146 9.51 25.64 -5.83
C THR A 146 11.03 25.70 -5.68
N ARG A 147 11.58 26.71 -4.99
CA ARG A 147 13.03 26.92 -4.87
C ARG A 147 13.72 25.76 -4.16
N GLN A 148 13.08 25.22 -3.13
CA GLN A 148 13.62 24.10 -2.36
C GLN A 148 13.72 22.82 -3.20
N PRO A 149 12.63 22.26 -3.78
CA PRO A 149 12.75 21.05 -4.60
C PRO A 149 13.64 21.28 -5.83
N GLU A 150 13.61 22.48 -6.44
CA GLU A 150 14.48 22.78 -7.58
C GLU A 150 15.96 22.75 -7.20
N SER A 151 16.34 23.32 -6.05
CA SER A 151 17.74 23.30 -5.60
C SER A 151 18.21 21.88 -5.24
N LEU A 152 17.36 21.08 -4.62
CA LEU A 152 17.65 19.67 -4.31
C LEU A 152 17.81 18.82 -5.59
N VAL A 153 16.94 19.00 -6.58
CA VAL A 153 17.06 18.33 -7.88
C VAL A 153 18.33 18.76 -8.60
N ARG A 154 18.66 20.05 -8.60
CA ARG A 154 19.88 20.57 -9.20
C ARG A 154 21.13 19.97 -8.56
N MET A 155 21.16 19.90 -7.23
CA MET A 155 22.25 19.26 -6.48
C MET A 155 22.41 17.78 -6.84
N ALA A 156 21.30 17.05 -7.00
CA ALA A 156 21.30 15.65 -7.41
C ALA A 156 21.98 15.46 -8.78
N LEU A 157 21.59 16.28 -9.75
CA LEU A 157 22.09 16.23 -11.12
C LEU A 157 23.55 16.66 -11.24
N GLN A 158 24.05 17.44 -10.28
CA GLN A 158 25.46 17.82 -10.21
C GLN A 158 26.34 16.76 -9.52
N SER A 159 25.74 15.95 -8.63
CA SER A 159 26.49 15.07 -7.73
C SER A 159 26.62 13.63 -8.25
N ALA A 160 25.81 13.22 -9.22
CA ALA A 160 25.80 11.87 -9.73
C ALA A 160 25.79 11.84 -11.26
N GLU A 161 26.65 11.00 -11.84
CA GLU A 161 26.69 10.76 -13.30
C GLU A 161 25.36 10.18 -13.81
N HIS A 162 24.71 9.33 -13.00
CA HIS A 162 23.44 8.71 -13.32
C HIS A 162 22.50 8.70 -12.10
N VAL A 163 21.38 9.40 -12.20
CA VAL A 163 20.30 9.37 -11.21
C VAL A 163 19.09 8.67 -11.83
N THR A 164 18.62 7.58 -11.21
CA THR A 164 17.39 6.92 -11.63
C THR A 164 16.16 7.64 -11.04
N PRO A 165 14.98 7.58 -11.67
CA PRO A 165 13.77 8.22 -11.14
C PRO A 165 13.45 7.81 -9.69
N LEU A 166 13.50 6.51 -9.37
CA LEU A 166 13.26 6.04 -8.00
C LEU A 166 14.24 6.64 -6.97
N LYS A 167 15.53 6.71 -7.33
CA LYS A 167 16.56 7.28 -6.44
C LYS A 167 16.36 8.78 -6.27
N LEU A 168 15.99 9.49 -7.34
CA LEU A 168 15.69 10.93 -7.28
C LEU A 168 14.52 11.21 -6.33
N LEU A 169 13.41 10.48 -6.47
CA LEU A 169 12.23 10.63 -5.61
C LEU A 169 12.57 10.35 -4.14
N ALA A 170 13.29 9.26 -3.86
CA ALA A 170 13.70 8.89 -2.51
C ALA A 170 14.64 9.92 -1.87
N MET A 171 15.64 10.38 -2.63
CA MET A 171 16.59 11.39 -2.17
C MET A 171 15.90 12.73 -1.92
N LEU A 172 15.05 13.20 -2.86
CA LEU A 172 14.28 14.43 -2.69
C LEU A 172 13.42 14.36 -1.43
N THR A 173 12.65 13.28 -1.25
CA THR A 173 11.77 13.10 -0.08
C THR A 173 12.56 13.04 1.23
N THR A 174 13.69 12.34 1.24
CA THR A 174 14.58 12.27 2.41
C THR A 174 15.15 13.64 2.76
N SER A 175 15.56 14.42 1.76
CA SER A 175 16.03 15.78 1.96
C SER A 175 14.93 16.71 2.49
N LEU A 176 13.68 16.56 2.03
CA LEU A 176 12.56 17.34 2.54
C LEU A 176 12.28 17.07 4.03
N SER A 177 12.43 15.82 4.50
CA SER A 177 12.36 15.48 5.94
C SER A 177 13.41 16.26 6.75
N ALA A 178 14.64 16.38 6.24
CA ALA A 178 15.70 17.11 6.94
C ALA A 178 15.43 18.62 7.10
N PHE A 179 14.52 19.17 6.30
CA PHE A 179 14.14 20.59 6.31
C PHE A 179 12.68 20.81 6.72
N GLU A 180 12.03 19.81 7.32
CA GLU A 180 10.63 19.90 7.71
C GLU A 180 10.39 21.10 8.65
N ARG A 181 9.34 21.87 8.38
CA ARG A 181 8.90 22.97 9.23
C ARG A 181 7.60 22.57 9.94
N ALA A 182 7.27 23.26 11.04
CA ALA A 182 5.99 23.05 11.72
C ALA A 182 4.75 23.26 10.81
N GLU A 183 4.90 24.04 9.74
CA GLU A 183 3.89 24.30 8.70
C GLU A 183 3.71 23.13 7.71
N ASP A 184 4.57 22.11 7.78
CA ASP A 184 4.48 20.88 7.00
C ASP A 184 3.79 19.76 7.79
N ASP A 185 3.52 19.97 9.09
CA ASP A 185 2.75 19.03 9.89
C ASP A 185 1.31 18.96 9.36
N VAL A 186 0.86 17.75 9.03
CA VAL A 186 -0.49 17.47 8.55
C VAL A 186 -1.55 17.89 9.57
N GLU A 187 -1.27 17.81 10.87
CA GLU A 187 -2.19 18.29 11.91
C GLU A 187 -2.39 19.81 11.85
N ALA A 188 -1.36 20.56 11.42
CA ALA A 188 -1.38 22.02 11.32
C ALA A 188 -1.82 22.53 9.93
N ALA A 189 -1.42 21.84 8.86
CA ALA A 189 -1.60 22.29 7.47
C ALA A 189 -2.66 21.49 6.68
N GLY A 190 -3.26 20.48 7.29
CA GLY A 190 -4.16 19.54 6.62
C GLY A 190 -3.49 18.86 5.42
N PHE A 191 -4.25 18.66 4.35
CA PHE A 191 -3.75 18.01 3.14
C PHE A 191 -2.92 18.92 2.22
N ALA A 192 -2.69 20.20 2.57
CA ALA A 192 -1.91 21.11 1.73
C ALA A 192 -0.46 20.62 1.56
N ALA A 193 0.17 20.15 2.63
CA ALA A 193 1.52 19.57 2.58
C ALA A 193 1.56 18.29 1.74
N CYS A 194 0.54 17.43 1.87
CA CYS A 194 0.40 16.19 1.09
C CYS A 194 0.33 16.46 -0.42
N ARG A 195 -0.49 17.44 -0.82
CA ARG A 195 -0.61 17.88 -2.23
C ARG A 195 0.71 18.44 -2.75
N ARG A 196 1.36 19.34 -1.98
CA ARG A 196 2.66 19.91 -2.36
C ARG A 196 3.71 18.83 -2.60
N LEU A 197 3.80 17.83 -1.71
CA LEU A 197 4.74 16.73 -1.86
C LEU A 197 4.51 15.98 -3.18
N LEU A 198 3.28 15.58 -3.47
CA LEU A 198 2.95 14.91 -4.73
C LEU A 198 3.23 15.78 -5.96
N GLN A 199 2.93 17.08 -5.91
CA GLN A 199 3.22 18.03 -6.99
C GLN A 199 4.72 18.21 -7.20
N TRP A 200 5.52 18.27 -6.13
CA TRP A 200 6.97 18.32 -6.22
C TRP A 200 7.56 17.02 -6.79
N LEU A 201 7.06 15.86 -6.37
CA LEU A 201 7.47 14.58 -6.94
C LEU A 201 7.10 14.50 -8.43
N ALA A 202 5.91 14.95 -8.82
CA ALA A 202 5.48 15.03 -10.22
C ALA A 202 6.41 15.92 -11.06
N GLY A 203 6.86 17.05 -10.49
CA GLY A 203 7.77 17.96 -11.17
C GLY A 203 9.14 17.36 -11.51
N THR A 204 9.54 16.27 -10.84
CA THR A 204 10.79 15.55 -11.18
C THR A 204 10.71 14.84 -12.52
N ALA A 205 9.52 14.61 -13.07
CA ALA A 205 9.33 14.03 -14.40
C ALA A 205 10.07 14.80 -15.50
N GLY A 206 10.16 16.14 -15.36
CA GLY A 206 10.91 17.00 -16.28
C GLY A 206 12.41 16.69 -16.38
N VAL A 207 12.99 16.09 -15.34
CA VAL A 207 14.41 15.70 -15.33
C VAL A 207 14.70 14.58 -16.33
N PHE A 208 13.68 13.76 -16.61
CA PHE A 208 13.77 12.61 -17.51
C PHE A 208 13.14 12.90 -18.88
N GLY A 209 12.69 14.14 -19.11
CA GLY A 209 12.19 14.57 -20.40
C GLY A 209 13.29 15.00 -21.38
N PRO A 210 12.90 15.45 -22.59
CA PRO A 210 13.84 15.90 -23.63
C PRO A 210 14.72 17.08 -23.19
N GLU A 211 14.23 17.92 -22.28
CA GLU A 211 14.98 19.05 -21.71
C GLU A 211 15.12 18.85 -20.19
N PRO A 212 16.21 18.23 -19.71
CA PRO A 212 16.35 17.81 -18.32
C PRO A 212 16.29 18.98 -17.33
N ARG A 213 15.13 19.19 -16.69
CA ARG A 213 14.94 20.19 -15.63
C ARG A 213 13.79 19.81 -14.70
N PHE A 214 13.82 20.33 -13.48
CA PHE A 214 12.63 20.31 -12.63
C PHE A 214 11.49 21.09 -13.29
N SER A 215 10.29 20.50 -13.34
CA SER A 215 9.16 21.01 -14.12
C SER A 215 7.85 20.92 -13.32
N PRO A 216 7.63 21.78 -12.33
CA PRO A 216 6.49 21.68 -11.41
C PRO A 216 5.15 21.93 -12.12
N PRO A 217 4.01 21.53 -11.50
CA PRO A 217 2.68 21.83 -12.03
C PRO A 217 2.41 23.33 -12.14
N ARG A 218 1.68 23.71 -13.19
CA ARG A 218 1.17 25.07 -13.44
C ARG A 218 -0.22 25.24 -12.82
N ASP A 219 -0.67 26.49 -12.70
CA ASP A 219 -2.04 26.76 -12.25
C ASP A 219 -3.07 26.12 -13.18
N GLY A 220 -4.02 25.37 -12.60
CA GLY A 220 -5.05 24.65 -13.34
C GLY A 220 -4.57 23.34 -14.01
N GLU A 221 -3.32 22.93 -13.79
CA GLU A 221 -2.75 21.71 -14.35
C GLU A 221 -2.92 20.53 -13.37
N PHE A 222 -3.44 19.41 -13.87
CA PHE A 222 -3.50 18.15 -13.13
C PHE A 222 -2.11 17.49 -13.02
N VAL A 223 -1.90 16.67 -12.01
CA VAL A 223 -0.63 15.92 -11.80
C VAL A 223 -0.27 15.10 -13.05
N ALA A 224 -1.24 14.42 -13.66
CA ALA A 224 -1.00 13.64 -14.87
C ALA A 224 -0.53 14.50 -16.06
N GLN A 225 -1.11 15.71 -16.21
CA GLN A 225 -0.69 16.67 -17.24
C GLN A 225 0.72 17.17 -16.98
N CYS A 226 1.05 17.51 -15.73
CA CYS A 226 2.40 17.92 -15.35
C CYS A 226 3.44 16.82 -15.67
N VAL A 227 3.13 15.55 -15.38
CA VAL A 227 4.02 14.43 -15.67
C VAL A 227 4.15 14.21 -17.18
N ALA A 228 3.04 14.21 -17.92
CA ALA A 228 3.05 14.05 -19.38
C ALA A 228 3.89 15.15 -20.05
N ARG A 229 3.69 16.40 -19.65
CA ARG A 229 4.48 17.55 -20.10
C ARG A 229 5.95 17.41 -19.72
N GLY A 230 6.25 17.02 -18.48
CA GLY A 230 7.61 16.82 -17.98
C GLY A 230 8.37 15.77 -18.81
N LEU A 231 7.71 14.67 -19.15
CA LEU A 231 8.30 13.59 -19.96
C LEU A 231 8.32 13.87 -21.47
N GLY A 232 7.85 15.05 -21.90
CA GLY A 232 7.87 15.45 -23.32
C GLY A 232 6.71 14.93 -24.17
N LEU A 233 5.65 14.40 -23.57
CA LEU A 233 4.43 13.99 -24.28
C LEU A 233 3.48 15.16 -24.58
N GLY A 234 3.74 16.33 -23.97
CA GLY A 234 2.89 17.52 -24.10
C GLY A 234 1.49 17.30 -23.53
N ASP A 235 0.48 17.90 -24.17
CA ASP A 235 -0.92 17.86 -23.73
C ASP A 235 -1.73 16.78 -24.49
N ARG A 236 -1.07 15.74 -24.99
CA ARG A 236 -1.71 14.67 -25.79
C ARG A 236 -2.79 13.97 -24.95
N PRO A 237 -4.10 14.03 -25.32
CA PRO A 237 -5.18 13.61 -24.42
C PRO A 237 -5.16 12.13 -24.02
N ASP A 238 -4.79 11.25 -24.96
CA ASP A 238 -4.60 9.81 -24.75
C ASP A 238 -3.43 9.51 -23.79
N ALA A 239 -2.30 10.21 -23.93
CA ALA A 239 -1.14 10.07 -23.03
C ALA A 239 -1.47 10.53 -21.61
N VAL A 240 -2.13 11.70 -21.50
CA VAL A 240 -2.56 12.23 -20.21
C VAL A 240 -3.53 11.27 -19.54
N ARG A 241 -4.51 10.73 -20.28
CA ARG A 241 -5.44 9.71 -19.77
C ARG A 241 -4.71 8.44 -19.33
N ALA A 242 -3.74 7.96 -20.12
CA ALA A 242 -2.95 6.78 -19.79
C ALA A 242 -2.12 6.99 -18.50
N ILE A 243 -1.46 8.13 -18.37
CA ILE A 243 -0.69 8.50 -17.17
C ILE A 243 -1.63 8.65 -15.96
N ASP A 244 -2.77 9.32 -16.11
CA ASP A 244 -3.71 9.53 -15.01
C ASP A 244 -4.29 8.19 -14.52
N ALA A 245 -4.67 7.30 -15.44
CA ALA A 245 -5.09 5.95 -15.12
C ALA A 245 -3.99 5.13 -14.43
N ALA A 246 -2.74 5.24 -14.90
CA ALA A 246 -1.58 4.63 -14.24
C ALA A 246 -1.41 5.12 -12.80
N LEU A 247 -1.60 6.43 -12.58
CA LEU A 247 -1.55 7.03 -11.24
C LEU A 247 -2.72 6.59 -10.36
N VAL A 248 -3.94 6.48 -10.89
CA VAL A 248 -5.12 6.01 -10.16
C VAL A 248 -5.01 4.52 -9.82
N MET A 249 -4.62 3.66 -10.77
CA MET A 249 -4.49 2.21 -10.54
C MET A 249 -3.31 1.85 -9.65
N SER A 250 -2.28 2.70 -9.65
CA SER A 250 -1.15 2.66 -8.72
C SER A 250 -1.37 3.54 -7.52
N ALA A 251 -2.59 4.07 -7.33
CA ALA A 251 -3.01 4.65 -6.07
C ALA A 251 -3.05 3.47 -5.05
N GLU A 252 -3.98 3.33 -4.14
CA GLU A 252 -3.77 2.40 -3.01
C GLU A 252 -3.68 0.87 -3.32
N HIS A 253 -2.95 0.13 -2.48
CA HIS A 253 -2.87 -1.34 -2.56
C HIS A 253 -2.67 -2.03 -1.20
N GLU A 254 -3.42 -1.59 -0.19
CA GLU A 254 -3.48 -2.19 1.15
C GLU A 254 -2.11 -2.25 1.85
N LEU A 255 -1.89 -3.20 2.76
CA LEU A 255 -0.70 -3.31 3.60
C LEU A 255 0.48 -3.99 2.87
N SER A 256 0.84 -3.44 1.70
CA SER A 256 2.09 -3.79 1.02
C SER A 256 3.31 -3.58 1.94
N ALA A 257 4.43 -4.24 1.65
CA ALA A 257 5.65 -4.08 2.46
C ALA A 257 6.09 -2.60 2.62
N PRO A 258 6.08 -1.77 1.56
CA PRO A 258 6.32 -0.33 1.68
C PRO A 258 5.30 0.40 2.56
N THR A 259 4.01 0.09 2.41
CA THR A 259 2.95 0.66 3.24
C THR A 259 3.16 0.32 4.72
N PHE A 260 3.50 -0.94 5.01
CA PHE A 260 3.76 -1.39 6.37
C PHE A 260 5.00 -0.71 6.98
N ALA A 261 6.06 -0.51 6.19
CA ALA A 261 7.24 0.22 6.61
C ALA A 261 6.93 1.70 6.93
N ALA A 262 6.13 2.38 6.11
CA ALA A 262 5.62 3.72 6.41
C ALA A 262 4.84 3.76 7.73
N ARG A 263 3.97 2.77 8.00
CA ARG A 263 3.24 2.69 9.28
C ARG A 263 4.18 2.46 10.46
N ILE A 264 5.19 1.61 10.32
CA ILE A 264 6.20 1.42 11.39
C ILE A 264 6.88 2.76 11.69
N CYS A 265 7.34 3.49 10.67
CA CYS A 265 7.96 4.80 10.80
C CYS A 265 7.01 5.82 11.47
N ALA A 266 5.76 5.91 10.99
CA ALA A 266 4.76 6.81 11.57
C ALA A 266 4.48 6.52 13.04
N SER A 267 4.49 5.23 13.44
CA SER A 267 4.24 4.82 14.82
C SER A 267 5.33 5.25 15.81
N THR A 268 6.50 5.69 15.33
CA THR A 268 7.57 6.25 16.17
C THR A 268 7.46 7.77 16.35
N GLY A 269 6.47 8.41 15.72
CA GLY A 269 6.35 9.88 15.69
C GLY A 269 7.25 10.57 14.67
N ALA A 270 7.80 9.83 13.70
CA ALA A 270 8.57 10.43 12.61
C ALA A 270 7.68 11.28 11.70
N ASP A 271 8.31 12.24 11.03
CA ASP A 271 7.64 13.17 10.12
C ASP A 271 7.06 12.50 8.87
N LEU A 272 6.17 13.21 8.16
CA LEU A 272 5.48 12.64 7.01
C LEU A 272 6.46 12.29 5.88
N HIS A 273 7.44 13.17 5.61
CA HIS A 273 8.42 12.94 4.58
C HIS A 273 9.30 11.73 4.91
N ALA A 274 9.71 11.54 6.17
CA ALA A 274 10.43 10.35 6.63
C ALA A 274 9.60 9.07 6.45
N CYS A 275 8.29 9.11 6.73
CA CYS A 275 7.40 7.97 6.51
C CYS A 275 7.33 7.58 5.02
N VAL A 276 7.16 8.57 4.15
CA VAL A 276 7.12 8.38 2.69
C VAL A 276 8.48 7.90 2.16
N ALA A 277 9.58 8.52 2.58
CA ALA A 277 10.93 8.12 2.20
C ALA A 277 11.23 6.67 2.62
N THR A 278 10.81 6.26 3.82
CA THR A 278 10.93 4.88 4.31
C THR A 278 10.20 3.89 3.38
N ALA A 279 9.00 4.24 2.93
CA ALA A 279 8.28 3.42 1.97
C ALA A 279 8.96 3.39 0.60
N MET A 280 9.46 4.53 0.10
CA MET A 280 10.21 4.61 -1.16
C MET A 280 11.47 3.72 -1.15
N LEU A 281 12.20 3.71 -0.04
CA LEU A 281 13.38 2.86 0.15
C LEU A 281 13.00 1.38 0.30
N THR A 282 11.82 1.08 0.87
CA THR A 282 11.34 -0.30 1.01
C THR A 282 10.90 -0.88 -0.35
N GLN A 283 10.20 -0.09 -1.17
CA GLN A 283 9.72 -0.56 -2.48
C GLN A 283 10.82 -0.70 -3.54
N SER A 284 12.01 -0.12 -3.33
CA SER A 284 13.07 -0.14 -4.34
C SER A 284 13.70 -1.52 -4.54
N GLY A 285 13.32 -2.51 -3.72
CA GLY A 285 13.75 -3.90 -3.88
C GLY A 285 13.14 -4.59 -5.11
N PRO A 286 13.80 -5.61 -5.66
CA PRO A 286 13.38 -6.32 -6.89
C PRO A 286 12.06 -7.10 -6.73
N MET A 287 11.68 -7.47 -5.49
CA MET A 287 10.39 -8.09 -5.19
C MET A 287 9.22 -7.08 -5.16
N GLN A 288 9.49 -5.81 -5.43
CA GLN A 288 8.56 -4.70 -5.46
C GLN A 288 8.79 -3.92 -6.78
N VAL A 289 8.46 -2.63 -6.84
CA VAL A 289 8.64 -1.82 -8.06
C VAL A 289 10.08 -1.78 -8.58
N GLY A 290 11.09 -2.07 -7.73
CA GLY A 290 12.47 -2.23 -8.17
C GLY A 290 12.67 -3.31 -9.23
N GLY A 291 11.77 -4.32 -9.30
CA GLY A 291 11.79 -5.36 -10.33
C GLY A 291 11.42 -4.86 -11.73
N ALA A 292 10.82 -3.67 -11.85
CA ALA A 292 10.52 -3.05 -13.14
C ALA A 292 11.79 -2.83 -13.99
N VAL A 293 12.96 -2.64 -13.36
CA VAL A 293 14.24 -2.51 -14.07
C VAL A 293 14.58 -3.79 -14.85
N GLU A 294 14.23 -4.97 -14.33
CA GLU A 294 14.47 -6.24 -15.02
C GLU A 294 13.53 -6.41 -16.22
N VAL A 295 12.29 -5.92 -16.12
CA VAL A 295 11.34 -5.89 -17.25
C VAL A 295 11.82 -4.95 -18.35
N GLU A 296 12.32 -3.77 -17.98
CA GLU A 296 12.88 -2.80 -18.91
C GLU A 296 14.10 -3.38 -19.64
N ALA A 297 15.05 -3.96 -18.89
CA ALA A 297 16.23 -4.59 -19.45
C ALA A 297 15.88 -5.77 -20.38
N LEU A 298 14.86 -6.55 -20.03
CA LEU A 298 14.36 -7.62 -20.90
C LEU A 298 13.84 -7.03 -22.21
N ILE A 299 12.91 -6.07 -22.17
CA ILE A 299 12.32 -5.46 -23.37
C ILE A 299 13.40 -4.81 -24.26
N ASP A 300 14.39 -4.16 -23.66
CA ASP A 300 15.50 -3.53 -24.39
C ASP A 300 16.34 -4.55 -25.15
N ALA A 301 16.55 -5.73 -24.56
CA ALA A 301 17.31 -6.82 -25.17
C ALA A 301 16.53 -7.57 -26.27
N LEU A 302 15.20 -7.45 -26.34
CA LEU A 302 14.41 -8.13 -27.36
C LEU A 302 14.65 -7.52 -28.76
N PRO A 303 14.81 -8.35 -29.82
CA PRO A 303 14.93 -7.85 -31.18
C PRO A 303 13.59 -7.29 -31.68
N CYS A 304 13.67 -6.33 -32.60
CA CYS A 304 12.49 -5.89 -33.34
C CYS A 304 11.99 -7.02 -34.25
N GLY A 305 10.66 -7.19 -34.34
CA GLY A 305 10.04 -8.25 -35.16
C GLY A 305 10.07 -9.65 -34.52
N LEU A 306 10.36 -9.75 -33.22
CA LEU A 306 10.27 -10.98 -32.45
C LEU A 306 8.88 -11.62 -32.57
N ALA A 307 8.83 -12.91 -32.87
CA ALA A 307 7.59 -13.67 -32.83
C ALA A 307 7.19 -13.94 -31.36
N PRO A 308 5.89 -13.88 -31.00
CA PRO A 308 5.44 -14.12 -29.62
C PRO A 308 5.96 -15.43 -29.02
N GLU A 309 6.02 -16.51 -29.80
CA GLU A 309 6.51 -17.83 -29.38
C GLU A 309 7.99 -17.84 -28.95
N ASP A 310 8.80 -16.91 -29.44
CA ASP A 310 10.23 -16.82 -29.17
C ASP A 310 10.56 -15.92 -27.96
N ALA A 311 9.58 -15.16 -27.45
CA ALA A 311 9.81 -14.19 -26.39
C ALA A 311 10.23 -14.83 -25.06
N LEU A 312 9.60 -15.93 -24.65
CA LEU A 312 9.93 -16.64 -23.42
C LEU A 312 11.24 -17.42 -23.51
N PRO A 313 11.52 -18.20 -24.59
CA PRO A 313 12.83 -18.81 -24.78
C PRO A 313 13.98 -17.80 -24.71
N LEU A 314 13.81 -16.62 -25.31
CA LEU A 314 14.83 -15.58 -25.31
C LEU A 314 15.02 -14.94 -23.92
N ALA A 315 13.93 -14.75 -23.18
CA ALA A 315 14.00 -14.36 -21.78
C ALA A 315 14.75 -15.42 -20.94
N ALA A 316 14.41 -16.70 -21.07
CA ALA A 316 15.08 -17.78 -20.34
C ALA A 316 16.61 -17.83 -20.65
N ALA A 317 16.99 -17.61 -21.91
CA ALA A 317 18.40 -17.53 -22.33
C ALA A 317 19.15 -16.35 -21.69
N SER A 318 18.44 -15.30 -21.26
CA SER A 318 19.00 -14.10 -20.62
C SER A 318 19.25 -14.29 -19.11
N GLY A 319 19.10 -15.51 -18.59
CA GLY A 319 19.46 -15.85 -17.20
C GLY A 319 18.30 -15.79 -16.20
N PHE A 320 17.06 -15.60 -16.67
CA PHE A 320 15.87 -15.72 -15.84
C PHE A 320 15.66 -17.19 -15.43
N LYS A 321 16.00 -17.52 -14.18
CA LYS A 321 15.88 -18.88 -13.63
C LYS A 321 14.40 -19.27 -13.54
N GLY A 322 14.02 -20.37 -14.19
CA GLY A 322 12.73 -21.03 -13.97
C GLY A 322 11.62 -20.68 -14.96
N ASN A 323 11.93 -20.08 -16.11
CA ASN A 323 10.96 -19.65 -17.13
C ASN A 323 9.93 -18.60 -16.66
N GLU A 324 10.04 -18.06 -15.43
CA GLU A 324 9.15 -17.01 -14.93
C GLU A 324 9.71 -15.63 -15.27
N LEU A 325 8.87 -14.79 -15.88
CA LEU A 325 9.22 -13.41 -16.21
C LEU A 325 9.13 -12.49 -14.99
N PRO A 326 10.06 -11.54 -14.83
CA PRO A 326 10.01 -10.57 -13.74
C PRO A 326 8.72 -9.75 -13.82
N CYS A 327 8.04 -9.57 -12.69
CA CYS A 327 6.76 -8.87 -12.60
C CYS A 327 5.60 -9.49 -13.42
N PHE A 328 5.67 -10.79 -13.72
CA PHE A 328 4.53 -11.56 -14.21
C PHE A 328 3.99 -12.46 -13.09
N GLY A 329 2.66 -12.49 -12.95
CA GLY A 329 1.97 -13.10 -11.83
C GLY A 329 1.85 -12.18 -10.62
N HIS A 330 0.84 -12.45 -9.79
CA HIS A 330 0.62 -11.73 -8.55
C HIS A 330 0.05 -12.66 -7.47
N PRO A 331 0.69 -12.79 -6.29
CA PRO A 331 0.26 -13.77 -5.27
C PRO A 331 -1.15 -13.57 -4.69
N LEU A 332 -1.73 -12.38 -4.86
CA LEU A 332 -3.09 -12.05 -4.37
C LEU A 332 -4.18 -12.09 -5.47
N TYR A 333 -3.81 -12.33 -6.73
CA TYR A 333 -4.77 -12.38 -7.84
C TYR A 333 -4.66 -13.73 -8.54
N ASP A 334 -5.77 -14.46 -8.57
CA ASP A 334 -5.88 -15.70 -9.33
C ASP A 334 -5.97 -15.36 -10.82
N GLY A 335 -4.84 -15.51 -11.53
CA GLY A 335 -4.74 -15.21 -12.96
C GLY A 335 -4.23 -13.80 -13.25
N GLU A 336 -5.02 -13.02 -14.00
CA GLU A 336 -4.62 -11.68 -14.45
C GLU A 336 -4.81 -10.63 -13.35
N ASP A 337 -3.79 -9.77 -13.14
CA ASP A 337 -3.91 -8.62 -12.25
C ASP A 337 -4.93 -7.63 -12.84
N PRO A 338 -6.06 -7.35 -12.14
CA PRO A 338 -7.12 -6.48 -12.66
C PRO A 338 -6.65 -5.04 -12.89
N ARG A 339 -5.55 -4.60 -12.26
CA ARG A 339 -4.93 -3.31 -12.54
C ARG A 339 -4.15 -3.32 -13.84
N SER A 340 -3.44 -4.42 -14.09
CA SER A 340 -2.70 -4.63 -15.33
C SER A 340 -3.63 -4.63 -16.53
N ALA A 341 -4.76 -5.34 -16.45
CA ALA A 341 -5.75 -5.37 -17.52
C ALA A 341 -6.18 -3.96 -17.97
N VAL A 342 -6.54 -3.08 -17.02
CA VAL A 342 -6.90 -1.68 -17.31
C VAL A 342 -5.78 -0.93 -18.02
N LEU A 343 -4.53 -1.09 -17.58
CA LEU A 343 -3.40 -0.38 -18.18
C LEU A 343 -3.02 -0.91 -19.57
N LEU A 344 -3.19 -2.21 -19.81
CA LEU A 344 -2.92 -2.82 -21.10
C LEU A 344 -3.97 -2.44 -22.15
N GLU A 345 -5.25 -2.32 -21.77
CA GLU A 345 -6.29 -1.79 -22.66
C GLU A 345 -5.96 -0.37 -23.16
N LEU A 346 -5.36 0.46 -22.30
CA LEU A 346 -4.97 1.82 -22.65
C LEU A 346 -3.81 1.90 -23.64
N VAL A 347 -3.03 0.83 -23.82
CA VAL A 347 -1.97 0.77 -24.83
C VAL A 347 -2.58 0.81 -26.23
N ASP A 348 -3.70 0.11 -26.44
CA ASP A 348 -4.39 0.04 -27.74
C ASP A 348 -5.09 1.36 -28.08
N ASP A 349 -5.42 2.17 -27.08
CA ASP A 349 -6.05 3.50 -27.22
C ASP A 349 -5.06 4.62 -27.59
N LEU A 350 -3.74 4.34 -27.63
CA LEU A 350 -2.72 5.36 -27.89
C LEU A 350 -2.75 5.82 -29.37
N SER A 351 -2.76 7.14 -29.55
CA SER A 351 -2.71 7.80 -30.86
C SER A 351 -1.32 7.81 -31.49
N ALA A 352 -0.26 7.65 -30.67
CA ALA A 352 1.11 7.56 -31.13
C ALA A 352 1.92 6.62 -30.22
N HIS A 353 2.75 5.80 -30.87
CA HIS A 353 3.44 4.69 -30.23
C HIS A 353 4.96 4.86 -30.25
N GLY A 354 5.60 4.40 -29.18
CA GLY A 354 7.04 4.28 -29.05
C GLY A 354 7.60 3.13 -29.90
N PRO A 355 8.92 3.15 -30.16
CA PRO A 355 9.57 2.17 -31.03
C PRO A 355 9.54 0.74 -30.47
N ASP A 356 9.39 0.58 -29.14
CA ASP A 356 9.40 -0.72 -28.48
C ASP A 356 8.02 -1.40 -28.45
N LEU A 357 6.95 -0.77 -28.96
CA LEU A 357 5.60 -1.36 -28.95
C LEU A 357 5.56 -2.78 -29.54
N PRO A 358 6.18 -3.08 -30.71
CA PRO A 358 6.12 -4.43 -31.27
C PRO A 358 6.77 -5.48 -30.36
N LYS A 359 7.87 -5.12 -29.67
CA LYS A 359 8.55 -6.01 -28.71
C LYS A 359 7.67 -6.30 -27.51
N VAL A 360 7.03 -5.25 -27.00
CA VAL A 360 6.08 -5.33 -25.87
C VAL A 360 4.89 -6.21 -26.22
N GLN A 361 4.29 -6.04 -27.40
CA GLN A 361 3.17 -6.86 -27.87
C GLN A 361 3.57 -8.33 -28.01
N ALA A 362 4.74 -8.63 -28.57
CA ALA A 362 5.27 -9.99 -28.68
C ALA A 362 5.48 -10.61 -27.29
N LEU A 363 6.12 -9.89 -26.37
CA LEU A 363 6.36 -10.36 -25.00
C LEU A 363 5.06 -10.66 -24.25
N VAL A 364 4.10 -9.73 -24.26
CA VAL A 364 2.81 -9.91 -23.56
C VAL A 364 2.02 -11.07 -24.15
N THR A 365 2.00 -11.20 -25.48
CA THR A 365 1.29 -12.29 -26.16
C THR A 365 1.93 -13.64 -25.83
N GLY A 366 3.25 -13.76 -25.95
CA GLY A 366 3.99 -14.99 -25.64
C GLY A 366 3.87 -15.39 -24.17
N ALA A 367 3.97 -14.43 -23.25
CA ALA A 367 3.78 -14.65 -21.82
C ALA A 367 2.38 -15.19 -21.50
N ARG A 368 1.32 -14.55 -22.04
CA ARG A 368 -0.07 -14.98 -21.85
C ARG A 368 -0.33 -16.38 -22.40
N GLN A 369 0.26 -16.75 -23.54
CA GLN A 369 0.18 -18.10 -24.10
C GLN A 369 0.78 -19.16 -23.17
N ALA A 370 1.79 -18.80 -22.37
CA ALA A 370 2.39 -19.67 -21.36
C ALA A 370 1.74 -19.54 -19.97
N GLY A 371 0.61 -18.85 -19.84
CA GLY A 371 -0.11 -18.66 -18.58
C GLY A 371 0.52 -17.64 -17.63
N GLN A 372 1.43 -16.80 -18.11
CA GLN A 372 2.05 -15.73 -17.34
C GLN A 372 1.42 -14.39 -17.70
N HIS A 373 0.89 -13.69 -16.71
CA HIS A 373 0.18 -12.43 -16.89
C HIS A 373 1.00 -11.28 -16.29
N PRO A 374 1.18 -10.13 -16.98
CA PRO A 374 1.85 -8.98 -16.40
C PRO A 374 1.10 -8.53 -15.13
N ASN A 375 1.82 -8.27 -14.04
CA ASN A 375 1.24 -7.53 -12.91
C ASN A 375 1.34 -6.01 -13.14
N VAL A 376 0.85 -5.20 -12.20
CA VAL A 376 0.86 -3.73 -12.34
C VAL A 376 2.24 -3.14 -12.66
N PHE A 377 3.34 -3.70 -12.14
CA PHE A 377 4.68 -3.19 -12.39
C PHE A 377 5.11 -3.41 -13.85
N ALA A 378 4.90 -4.62 -14.38
CA ALA A 378 5.15 -4.91 -15.78
C ALA A 378 4.23 -4.08 -16.70
N ALA A 379 2.95 -3.94 -16.35
CA ALA A 379 1.98 -3.15 -17.10
C ALA A 379 2.38 -1.67 -17.21
N LEU A 380 2.93 -1.08 -16.15
CA LEU A 380 3.46 0.29 -16.17
C LEU A 380 4.67 0.43 -17.09
N VAL A 381 5.59 -0.54 -17.07
CA VAL A 381 6.73 -0.57 -18.01
C VAL A 381 6.23 -0.66 -19.44
N ILE A 382 5.33 -1.60 -19.71
CA ILE A 382 4.68 -1.82 -21.00
C ILE A 382 4.04 -0.53 -21.51
N LEU A 383 3.22 0.13 -20.69
CA LEU A 383 2.56 1.38 -21.04
C LEU A 383 3.57 2.50 -21.34
N CYS A 384 4.64 2.62 -20.54
CA CYS A 384 5.68 3.61 -20.76
C CYS A 384 6.47 3.36 -22.06
N LYS A 385 6.85 2.10 -22.31
CA LYS A 385 7.52 1.68 -23.55
C LYS A 385 6.63 1.92 -24.78
N ALA A 386 5.34 1.63 -24.67
CA ALA A 386 4.35 1.92 -25.70
C ALA A 386 4.18 3.42 -25.98
N MET A 387 4.44 4.30 -25.00
CA MET A 387 4.47 5.76 -25.19
C MET A 387 5.84 6.30 -25.62
N GLY A 388 6.88 5.46 -25.70
CA GLY A 388 8.25 5.88 -26.04
C GLY A 388 8.97 6.60 -24.90
N LEU A 389 8.55 6.39 -23.66
CA LEU A 389 9.15 6.99 -22.48
C LEU A 389 10.45 6.28 -22.06
N PRO A 390 11.39 7.01 -21.43
CA PRO A 390 12.65 6.42 -20.97
C PRO A 390 12.45 5.42 -19.83
N ASN A 391 13.42 4.52 -19.67
CA ASN A 391 13.47 3.57 -18.56
C ASN A 391 13.41 4.29 -17.20
N GLY A 392 12.75 3.65 -16.24
CA GLY A 392 12.42 4.17 -14.93
C GLY A 392 11.12 4.97 -14.88
N SER A 393 10.49 5.32 -16.01
CA SER A 393 9.24 6.08 -16.03
C SER A 393 8.09 5.32 -15.36
N GLY A 394 7.96 4.02 -15.60
CA GLY A 394 6.91 3.20 -14.96
C GLY A 394 7.07 3.15 -13.44
N ALA A 395 8.31 2.99 -12.97
CA ALA A 395 8.63 3.00 -11.55
C ALA A 395 8.42 4.39 -10.90
N MET A 396 8.68 5.47 -11.65
CA MET A 396 8.40 6.84 -11.24
C MET A 396 6.90 7.07 -11.05
N LEU A 397 6.09 6.69 -12.04
CA LEU A 397 4.63 6.79 -11.99
C LEU A 397 4.06 6.01 -10.81
N HIS A 398 4.50 4.75 -10.63
CA HIS A 398 4.09 3.94 -9.50
C HIS A 398 4.40 4.63 -8.18
N THR A 399 5.63 5.12 -8.00
CA THR A 399 6.09 5.72 -6.74
C THR A 399 5.39 7.04 -6.42
N LEU A 400 5.22 7.88 -7.44
CA LEU A 400 4.46 9.13 -7.33
C LEU A 400 3.05 8.82 -6.86
N ALA A 401 2.37 7.89 -7.53
CA ALA A 401 1.05 7.45 -7.11
C ALA A 401 1.08 6.86 -5.69
N ARG A 402 2.06 5.99 -5.39
CA ARG A 402 2.27 5.28 -4.12
C ARG A 402 2.37 6.12 -2.87
N THR A 403 2.89 7.31 -3.07
CA THR A 403 2.92 8.35 -2.05
C THR A 403 1.54 8.72 -1.50
N SER A 404 0.49 8.75 -2.34
CA SER A 404 -0.87 9.12 -1.90
C SER A 404 -1.40 8.26 -0.74
N GLY A 405 -1.26 6.94 -0.82
CA GLY A 405 -1.75 6.07 0.24
C GLY A 405 -0.73 5.78 1.32
N TRP A 406 0.58 5.91 1.08
CA TRP A 406 1.53 5.94 2.19
C TRP A 406 1.25 7.10 3.14
N ILE A 407 0.88 8.27 2.59
CA ILE A 407 0.39 9.41 3.39
C ILE A 407 -0.85 8.98 4.18
N ALA A 408 -1.85 8.38 3.53
CA ALA A 408 -3.08 7.95 4.18
C ALA A 408 -2.83 6.95 5.33
N HIS A 409 -1.96 5.95 5.10
CA HIS A 409 -1.61 4.92 6.08
C HIS A 409 -0.75 5.46 7.20
N ALA A 410 0.16 6.40 6.94
CA ALA A 410 0.92 7.09 7.98
C ALA A 410 -0.03 7.88 8.88
N MET A 411 -1.00 8.60 8.30
CA MET A 411 -2.02 9.33 9.06
C MET A 411 -2.94 8.39 9.85
N GLU A 412 -3.44 7.32 9.24
CA GLU A 412 -4.25 6.30 9.92
C GLU A 412 -3.48 5.68 11.09
N GLN A 413 -2.19 5.42 10.92
CA GLN A 413 -1.34 4.89 11.98
C GLN A 413 -1.11 5.89 13.12
N ARG A 414 -0.96 7.19 12.82
CA ARG A 414 -0.86 8.24 13.85
C ARG A 414 -2.14 8.32 14.69
N LEU A 415 -3.30 8.19 14.06
CA LEU A 415 -4.60 8.21 14.74
C LEU A 415 -4.77 7.04 15.74
N THR A 416 -4.04 5.93 15.57
CA THR A 416 -4.09 4.85 16.56
C THR A 416 -3.34 5.17 17.85
N GLY A 417 -2.45 6.18 17.85
CA GLY A 417 -1.67 6.62 19.02
C GLY A 417 -0.76 5.55 19.63
N ALA A 418 -0.41 4.50 18.88
CA ALA A 418 0.29 3.32 19.40
C ALA A 418 1.52 2.97 18.56
N MET A 419 2.65 2.77 19.23
CA MET A 419 3.91 2.34 18.61
C MET A 419 3.84 0.88 18.16
N LEU A 420 4.24 0.60 16.92
CA LEU A 420 4.40 -0.75 16.40
C LEU A 420 5.77 -1.31 16.84
N ARG A 421 5.75 -2.19 17.85
CA ARG A 421 6.96 -2.82 18.40
C ARG A 421 6.81 -4.34 18.53
N PRO A 422 6.94 -5.12 17.44
CA PRO A 422 6.86 -6.57 17.52
C PRO A 422 8.00 -7.16 18.35
N ARG A 423 7.75 -8.33 18.95
CA ARG A 423 8.75 -9.14 19.67
C ARG A 423 9.16 -10.33 18.83
N ALA A 424 10.45 -10.63 18.81
CA ALA A 424 10.97 -11.85 18.18
C ALA A 424 11.08 -12.99 19.21
N LYS A 425 10.90 -14.23 18.74
CA LYS A 425 11.31 -15.43 19.48
C LYS A 425 12.79 -15.68 19.19
N TYR A 426 13.64 -15.60 20.21
CA TYR A 426 15.05 -15.94 20.08
C TYR A 426 15.21 -17.44 19.83
N MET A 427 15.93 -17.81 18.77
CA MET A 427 16.17 -19.21 18.37
C MET A 427 17.65 -19.61 18.50
N GLY A 428 18.51 -18.72 19.00
CA GLY A 428 19.91 -19.03 19.26
C GLY A 428 20.08 -19.95 20.46
N GLN A 429 21.22 -20.64 20.53
CA GLN A 429 21.56 -21.47 21.67
C GLN A 429 21.84 -20.59 22.90
N HIS A 430 21.39 -21.04 24.07
CA HIS A 430 21.81 -20.44 25.33
C HIS A 430 23.15 -21.04 25.73
N LEU A 431 24.11 -20.18 26.09
CA LEU A 431 25.37 -20.66 26.70
C LEU A 431 25.03 -21.42 28.00
N PRO A 432 25.74 -22.53 28.28
CA PRO A 432 25.60 -23.22 29.55
C PRO A 432 25.92 -22.24 30.68
N ARG A 433 25.04 -22.24 31.70
CA ARG A 433 25.18 -21.42 32.89
C ARG A 433 26.25 -21.94 33.83
#